data_AF-A0A6H1UDA4-F1
#
_entry.id   AF-A0A6H1UDA4-F1
#
_cell.length_a   1.000
_cell.length_b   1.000
_cell.length_c   1.000
_cell.angle_alpha   90.00
_cell.angle_beta   90.00
_cell.angle_gamma   90.00
#
_symmetry.space_group_name_H-M   'P 1'
#
loop_
_entity.id
_entity.type
_entity.pdbx_description
1 polymer ?
#
loop_
_entity_poly.entity_id
_entity_poly.type
_entity_poly.pdbx_seq_one_letter_code
_entity_poly.pdbx_strand_id
1 'polypeptide(L)'
;MELLHIDCLGQPLRLEGSLAGWQQLFWNNKLVSVIDASDSKANNTHQFELTAINEAQQSKAIAVSLATELQWQPFNLKYQLLVDSELVTSGERNSKDIEQQTPVQAVVEKPKFSIIGLGSLALKLMKSAKVIKVVLAGASVAAYSWLFSWQFALMLIGCLVFHEYGHIKAMKYFGLKTKGIYLIPFVGGLALGDSKINTRWQDVVISIMGPTFGLFLSILSLITYWVTDEPIFAGLAAFNALLNLFNLLPILPLDGGHVLKSIAFSMNSKFGLVACILGAAAGVYLSYMFGLALLGFLLLIGSLEIVFEWRGRHQSHLLPLDRYGQTFSTVWYLMVVAGLISIIMSIAAGGDSMLNLPLQILQS
;
A
#
# COMPACT_ATOMS: atom_id res chain seq x y z
N MET A 1 6.64 -15.38 -2.66
CA MET A 1 7.21 -14.30 -1.82
C MET A 1 8.62 -14.73 -1.48
N GLU A 2 9.60 -13.84 -1.55
CA GLU A 2 10.97 -14.15 -1.10
C GLU A 2 11.00 -14.24 0.44
N LEU A 3 11.30 -15.43 0.96
CA LEU A 3 11.34 -15.75 2.39
C LEU A 3 12.75 -15.69 2.95
N LEU A 4 13.74 -16.13 2.15
CA LEU A 4 15.14 -16.19 2.54
C LEU A 4 16.02 -15.82 1.33
N HIS A 5 17.08 -15.06 1.59
CA HIS A 5 18.13 -14.79 0.62
C HIS A 5 19.47 -14.77 1.37
N ILE A 6 20.30 -15.79 1.11
CA ILE A 6 21.59 -16.00 1.77
C ILE A 6 22.65 -16.40 0.73
N ASP A 7 23.92 -16.31 1.09
CA ASP A 7 24.99 -16.84 0.26
C ASP A 7 25.15 -18.35 0.48
N CYS A 8 25.34 -19.11 -0.60
CA CYS A 8 25.71 -20.51 -0.58
C CYS A 8 26.79 -20.75 -1.63
N LEU A 9 28.03 -20.98 -1.17
CA LEU A 9 29.19 -21.20 -2.03
C LEU A 9 29.49 -20.02 -2.97
N GLY A 10 29.36 -18.78 -2.48
CA GLY A 10 29.64 -17.57 -3.25
C GLY A 10 28.60 -17.21 -4.31
N GLN A 11 27.42 -17.86 -4.26
CA GLN A 11 26.28 -17.59 -5.13
C GLN A 11 25.01 -17.41 -4.29
N PRO A 12 24.05 -16.58 -4.76
CA PRO A 12 22.83 -16.33 -4.01
C PRO A 12 21.93 -17.57 -4.00
N LEU A 13 21.53 -17.98 -2.79
CA LEU A 13 20.52 -18.98 -2.52
C LEU A 13 19.25 -18.29 -2.02
N ARG A 14 18.16 -18.46 -2.76
CA ARG A 14 16.90 -17.74 -2.54
C ARG A 14 15.74 -18.71 -2.38
N LEU A 15 15.07 -18.64 -1.24
CA LEU A 15 13.84 -19.40 -0.98
C LEU A 15 12.63 -18.50 -1.22
N GLU A 16 11.76 -18.95 -2.11
CA GLU A 16 10.43 -18.38 -2.28
C GLU A 16 9.36 -19.31 -1.74
N GLY A 17 8.28 -18.75 -1.20
CA GLY A 17 7.12 -19.54 -0.81
C GLY A 17 5.82 -18.75 -0.80
N SER A 18 4.73 -19.45 -0.53
CA SER A 18 3.40 -18.85 -0.39
C SER A 18 2.62 -19.41 0.80
N LEU A 19 1.61 -18.64 1.20
CA LEU A 19 0.60 -19.08 2.17
C LEU A 19 -0.18 -20.32 1.72
N ALA A 20 -0.21 -20.61 0.42
CA ALA A 20 -0.86 -21.81 -0.11
C ALA A 20 -0.02 -23.08 0.14
N GLY A 21 1.22 -22.95 0.62
CA GLY A 21 2.07 -24.06 1.04
C GLY A 21 3.25 -24.36 0.11
N TRP A 22 3.20 -23.92 -1.16
CA TRP A 22 4.31 -24.18 -2.08
C TRP A 22 5.60 -23.44 -1.68
N GLN A 23 6.74 -24.07 -1.92
CA GLN A 23 8.08 -23.51 -1.72
C GLN A 23 8.97 -23.83 -2.93
N GLN A 24 9.81 -22.87 -3.31
CA GLN A 24 10.76 -23.00 -4.43
C GLN A 24 12.11 -22.46 -3.99
N LEU A 25 13.17 -23.26 -4.17
CA LEU A 25 14.54 -22.89 -3.87
C LEU A 25 15.29 -22.61 -5.17
N PHE A 26 15.96 -21.47 -5.23
CA PHE A 26 16.76 -21.04 -6.35
C PHE A 26 18.22 -20.88 -5.92
N TRP A 27 19.16 -21.40 -6.71
CA TRP A 27 20.58 -21.15 -6.56
C TRP A 27 21.08 -20.46 -7.83
N ASN A 28 21.71 -19.28 -7.70
CA ASN A 28 22.10 -18.43 -8.82
C ASN A 28 20.94 -18.21 -9.83
N ASN A 29 19.76 -17.84 -9.34
CA ASN A 29 18.51 -17.67 -10.09
C ASN A 29 17.99 -18.91 -10.85
N LYS A 30 18.62 -20.08 -10.72
CA LYS A 30 18.14 -21.34 -11.29
C LYS A 30 17.34 -22.10 -10.24
N LEU A 31 16.15 -22.59 -10.62
CA LEU A 31 15.33 -23.42 -9.74
C LEU A 31 16.06 -24.75 -9.47
N VAL A 32 16.29 -25.06 -8.19
CA VAL A 32 17.02 -26.27 -7.76
C VAL A 32 16.17 -27.22 -6.93
N SER A 33 15.10 -26.75 -6.29
CA SER A 33 14.18 -27.60 -5.53
C SER A 33 12.79 -26.98 -5.46
N VAL A 34 11.75 -27.82 -5.43
CA VAL A 34 10.34 -27.44 -5.32
C VAL A 34 9.67 -28.34 -4.28
N ILE A 35 8.85 -27.74 -3.42
CA ILE A 35 7.91 -28.45 -2.55
C ILE A 35 6.52 -27.95 -2.91
N ASP A 36 5.66 -28.86 -3.35
CA ASP A 36 4.27 -28.53 -3.69
C ASP A 36 3.43 -28.28 -2.45
N ALA A 37 2.34 -27.54 -2.64
CA ALA A 37 1.42 -27.17 -1.55
C ALA A 37 0.84 -28.37 -0.77
N SER A 38 0.63 -29.51 -1.44
CA SER A 38 0.12 -30.75 -0.81
C SER A 38 1.12 -31.39 0.15
N ASP A 39 2.41 -31.20 -0.11
CA ASP A 39 3.49 -31.94 0.54
C ASP A 39 4.19 -31.10 1.62
N SER A 40 3.82 -29.82 1.68
CA SER A 40 4.36 -28.85 2.62
C SER A 40 3.97 -29.17 4.07
N LYS A 41 4.98 -29.29 4.92
CA LYS A 41 4.85 -29.44 6.37
C LYS A 41 5.38 -28.19 7.07
N ALA A 42 5.14 -28.09 8.37
CA ALA A 42 5.74 -27.02 9.18
C ALA A 42 7.27 -27.04 9.11
N ASN A 43 7.85 -28.24 9.01
CA ASN A 43 9.27 -28.48 8.81
C ASN A 43 9.49 -29.04 7.40
N ASN A 44 10.16 -28.27 6.55
CA ASN A 44 10.46 -28.63 5.17
C ASN A 44 11.97 -28.65 4.95
N THR A 45 12.44 -29.64 4.20
CA THR A 45 13.86 -29.75 3.84
C THR A 45 13.98 -29.78 2.32
N HIS A 46 14.67 -28.80 1.77
CA HIS A 46 15.07 -28.77 0.37
C HIS A 46 16.44 -29.41 0.21
N GLN A 47 16.58 -30.35 -0.72
CA GLN A 47 17.86 -30.98 -1.04
C GLN A 47 18.14 -30.89 -2.54
N PHE A 48 19.38 -30.60 -2.89
CA PHE A 48 19.87 -30.59 -4.27
C PHE A 48 21.37 -30.86 -4.31
N GLU A 49 21.88 -31.30 -5.46
CA GLU A 49 23.30 -31.56 -5.67
C GLU A 49 23.88 -30.57 -6.66
N LEU A 50 25.08 -30.08 -6.35
CA LEU A 50 25.88 -29.26 -7.25
C LEU A 50 27.07 -30.08 -7.75
N THR A 51 27.43 -29.90 -9.01
CA THR A 51 28.63 -30.53 -9.58
C THR A 51 29.78 -29.53 -9.60
N ALA A 52 30.81 -29.77 -8.79
CA ALA A 52 32.07 -29.03 -8.86
C ALA A 52 33.12 -29.82 -9.65
N ILE A 53 33.91 -29.13 -10.46
CA ILE A 53 35.05 -29.73 -11.17
C ILE A 53 36.30 -29.34 -10.40
N ASN A 54 37.00 -30.32 -9.83
CA ASN A 54 38.26 -30.07 -9.13
C ASN A 54 39.40 -29.80 -10.12
N GLU A 55 40.53 -29.27 -9.65
CA GLU A 55 41.74 -28.98 -10.45
C GLU A 55 42.26 -30.20 -11.24
N ALA A 56 41.92 -31.42 -10.81
CA ALA A 56 42.21 -32.67 -11.49
C ALA A 56 41.14 -33.12 -12.53
N GLN A 57 40.22 -32.23 -12.94
CA GLN A 57 39.12 -32.50 -13.89
C GLN A 57 38.15 -33.62 -13.48
N GLN A 58 38.14 -34.00 -12.20
CA GLN A 58 37.16 -34.93 -11.64
C GLN A 58 35.93 -34.18 -11.12
N SER A 59 34.73 -34.68 -11.46
CA SER A 59 33.47 -34.15 -10.95
C SER A 59 33.23 -34.63 -9.52
N LYS A 60 33.22 -33.71 -8.56
CA LYS A 60 32.77 -33.96 -7.19
C LYS A 60 31.32 -33.47 -7.06
N ALA A 61 30.43 -34.36 -6.64
CA ALA A 61 29.08 -33.97 -6.22
C ALA A 61 29.15 -33.35 -4.83
N ILE A 62 28.53 -32.17 -4.67
CA ILE A 62 28.39 -31.45 -3.41
C ILE A 62 26.91 -31.49 -3.04
N ALA A 63 26.58 -32.11 -1.92
CA ALA A 63 25.21 -32.22 -1.46
C ALA A 63 24.84 -30.99 -0.64
N VAL A 64 23.78 -30.28 -1.02
CA VAL A 64 23.29 -29.10 -0.32
C VAL A 64 21.90 -29.37 0.23
N SER A 65 21.70 -29.08 1.51
CA SER A 65 20.43 -29.26 2.21
C SER A 65 20.05 -28.00 2.97
N LEU A 66 18.86 -27.46 2.71
CA LEU A 66 18.28 -26.35 3.45
C LEU A 66 17.06 -26.85 4.23
N ALA A 67 17.21 -27.00 5.54
CA ALA A 67 16.13 -27.29 6.45
C ALA A 67 15.47 -25.99 6.92
N THR A 68 14.13 -25.98 6.96
CA THR A 68 13.33 -24.81 7.34
C THR A 68 12.20 -25.21 8.27
N GLU A 69 11.94 -24.40 9.28
CA GLU A 69 10.76 -24.45 10.13
C GLU A 69 10.01 -23.13 9.93
N LEU A 70 8.83 -23.19 9.33
CA LEU A 70 8.08 -22.03 8.88
C LEU A 70 6.73 -21.92 9.60
N GLN A 71 6.57 -20.83 10.35
CA GLN A 71 5.30 -20.39 10.92
C GLN A 71 4.86 -19.09 10.25
N TRP A 72 3.62 -19.03 9.76
CA TRP A 72 3.10 -17.83 9.07
C TRP A 72 2.47 -16.80 10.01
N GLN A 73 1.98 -17.21 11.19
CA GLN A 73 1.26 -16.33 12.12
C GLN A 73 1.61 -16.64 13.59
N PRO A 74 2.37 -15.78 14.29
CA PRO A 74 3.20 -14.71 13.72
C PRO A 74 4.26 -15.27 12.75
N PHE A 75 4.74 -14.46 11.79
CA PHE A 75 5.74 -14.93 10.84
C PHE A 75 7.07 -15.20 11.53
N ASN A 76 7.55 -16.43 11.39
CA ASN A 76 8.82 -16.90 11.90
C ASN A 76 9.37 -17.97 10.94
N LEU A 77 10.58 -17.76 10.45
CA LEU A 77 11.30 -18.73 9.64
C LEU A 77 12.63 -19.03 10.30
N LYS A 78 12.79 -20.25 10.83
CA LYS A 78 14.10 -20.77 11.21
C LYS A 78 14.68 -21.57 10.07
N TYR A 79 15.97 -21.43 9.83
CA TYR A 79 16.64 -22.16 8.76
C TYR A 79 18.01 -22.67 9.18
N GLN A 80 18.40 -23.78 8.57
CA GLN A 80 19.74 -24.37 8.69
C GLN A 80 20.18 -24.83 7.30
N LEU A 81 21.29 -24.27 6.82
CA LEU A 81 21.93 -24.65 5.55
C LEU A 81 23.12 -25.56 5.85
N LEU A 82 23.08 -26.77 5.29
CA LEU A 82 24.17 -27.73 5.34
C LEU A 82 24.74 -27.97 3.94
N VAL A 83 26.06 -28.09 3.86
CA VAL A 83 26.79 -28.50 2.65
C VAL A 83 27.66 -29.69 3.03
N ASP A 84 27.51 -30.81 2.31
CA ASP A 84 28.16 -32.08 2.63
C ASP A 84 27.94 -32.52 4.10
N SER A 85 26.75 -32.23 4.65
CA SER A 85 26.36 -32.46 6.06
C SER A 85 27.05 -31.57 7.10
N GLU A 86 27.89 -30.61 6.69
CA GLU A 86 28.45 -29.59 7.57
C GLU A 86 27.56 -28.34 7.61
N LEU A 87 27.34 -27.80 8.80
CA LEU A 87 26.55 -26.59 8.98
C LEU A 87 27.30 -25.36 8.46
N VAL A 88 26.79 -24.73 7.40
CA VAL A 88 27.37 -23.52 6.82
C VAL A 88 26.78 -22.28 7.46
N THR A 89 25.45 -22.23 7.60
CA THR A 89 24.77 -21.10 8.24
C THR A 89 23.44 -21.53 8.84
N SER A 90 23.02 -20.83 9.89
CA SER A 90 21.70 -20.96 10.48
C SER A 90 21.24 -19.62 11.01
N GLY A 91 19.92 -19.47 11.16
CA GLY A 91 19.36 -18.23 11.66
C GLY A 91 17.85 -18.28 11.74
N GLU A 92 17.29 -17.12 12.06
CA GLU A 92 15.86 -16.90 12.19
C GLU A 92 15.49 -15.60 11.48
N ARG A 93 14.34 -15.58 10.82
CA ARG A 93 13.76 -14.38 10.21
C ARG A 93 12.34 -14.17 10.72
N ASN A 94 12.04 -12.92 11.06
CA ASN A 94 10.72 -12.47 11.51
C ASN A 94 10.11 -11.45 10.53
N SER A 95 8.91 -10.97 10.82
CA SER A 95 8.19 -10.01 9.97
C SER A 95 8.99 -8.75 9.64
N LYS A 96 9.79 -8.21 10.59
CA LYS A 96 10.60 -7.01 10.37
C LYS A 96 11.73 -7.25 9.37
N ASP A 97 12.31 -8.45 9.37
CA ASP A 97 13.33 -8.82 8.40
C ASP A 97 12.76 -8.89 6.98
N ILE A 98 11.48 -9.27 6.84
CA ILE A 98 10.74 -9.25 5.57
C ILE A 98 10.37 -7.82 5.17
N GLU A 99 10.05 -6.94 6.12
CA GLU A 99 9.77 -5.53 5.83
C GLU A 99 10.97 -4.78 5.25
N GLN A 100 12.17 -5.06 5.78
CA GLN A 100 13.41 -4.35 5.42
C GLN A 100 14.12 -4.93 4.18
N GLN A 101 13.75 -6.12 3.73
CA GLN A 101 14.40 -6.73 2.58
C GLN A 101 14.05 -6.02 1.27
N THR A 102 14.97 -6.05 0.31
CA THR A 102 14.70 -5.68 -1.08
C THR A 102 14.65 -6.95 -1.92
N PRO A 103 13.46 -7.49 -2.25
CA PRO A 103 13.36 -8.73 -3.00
C PRO A 103 14.04 -8.62 -4.35
N VAL A 104 14.70 -9.69 -4.77
CA VAL A 104 15.27 -9.79 -6.12
C VAL A 104 14.13 -9.77 -7.12
N GLN A 105 14.02 -8.70 -7.91
CA GLN A 105 13.05 -8.64 -8.99
C GLN A 105 13.47 -9.64 -10.07
N ALA A 106 12.65 -10.66 -10.30
CA ALA A 106 12.78 -11.47 -11.50
C ALA A 106 12.74 -10.52 -12.71
N VAL A 107 13.74 -10.62 -13.59
CA VAL A 107 13.77 -9.87 -14.84
C VAL A 107 12.60 -10.37 -15.69
N VAL A 108 11.47 -9.69 -15.62
CA VAL A 108 10.38 -9.92 -16.57
C VAL A 108 10.84 -9.32 -17.89
N GLU A 109 11.17 -10.17 -18.86
CA GLU A 109 11.42 -9.72 -20.23
C GLU A 109 10.19 -8.97 -20.73
N LYS A 110 10.29 -7.64 -20.78
CA LYS A 110 9.20 -6.81 -21.32
C LYS A 110 9.11 -7.07 -22.82
N PRO A 111 7.93 -7.38 -23.38
CA PRO A 111 7.77 -7.44 -24.83
C PRO A 111 8.12 -6.06 -25.41
N LYS A 112 9.06 -6.04 -26.36
CA LYS A 112 9.53 -4.83 -27.03
C LYS A 112 8.44 -4.30 -27.96
N PHE A 113 7.52 -3.49 -27.45
CA PHE A 113 6.69 -2.63 -28.31
C PHE A 113 7.45 -1.34 -28.60
N SER A 114 7.91 -1.22 -29.84
CA SER A 114 8.49 0.01 -30.40
C SER A 114 7.37 0.88 -30.94
N ILE A 115 7.10 2.00 -30.27
CA ILE A 115 6.34 3.10 -30.86
C ILE A 115 7.31 4.28 -30.99
N ILE A 116 8.01 4.32 -32.12
CA ILE A 116 8.80 5.48 -32.54
C ILE A 116 7.92 6.33 -33.46
N GLY A 117 7.87 7.63 -33.19
CA GLY A 117 7.60 8.64 -34.22
C GLY A 117 6.46 9.59 -33.88
N LEU A 118 6.76 10.67 -33.15
CA LEU A 118 6.20 12.04 -33.22
C LEU A 118 6.46 12.87 -31.93
N GLY A 119 6.81 12.23 -30.80
CA GLY A 119 6.98 12.90 -29.50
C GLY A 119 8.39 13.45 -29.18
N SER A 120 9.35 13.43 -30.11
CA SER A 120 10.77 13.71 -29.81
C SER A 120 11.13 15.20 -29.70
N LEU A 121 10.26 16.12 -30.15
CA LEU A 121 10.46 17.57 -29.92
C LEU A 121 9.90 18.06 -28.59
N ALA A 122 8.75 17.54 -28.12
CA ALA A 122 8.18 17.85 -26.81
C ALA A 122 9.03 17.26 -25.65
N LEU A 123 9.69 16.12 -25.89
CA LEU A 123 10.52 15.43 -24.91
C LEU A 123 11.78 16.21 -24.50
N LYS A 124 12.25 17.18 -25.30
CA LYS A 124 13.47 17.94 -25.01
C LYS A 124 13.26 19.06 -23.98
N LEU A 125 12.00 19.47 -23.75
CA LEU A 125 11.62 20.46 -22.73
C LEU A 125 11.27 19.82 -21.37
N MET A 126 11.00 18.51 -21.32
CA MET A 126 10.56 17.78 -20.11
C MET A 126 11.64 16.88 -19.46
N LYS A 127 12.93 17.19 -19.63
CA LYS A 127 14.01 16.32 -19.08
C LYS A 127 14.24 16.43 -17.57
N SER A 128 13.45 17.20 -16.84
CA SER A 128 13.55 17.28 -15.39
C SER A 128 12.23 16.86 -14.74
N ALA A 129 12.27 15.80 -13.94
CA ALA A 129 11.14 15.39 -13.10
C ALA A 129 10.62 16.55 -12.22
N LYS A 130 11.47 17.55 -11.91
CA LYS A 130 11.06 18.77 -11.20
C LYS A 130 10.19 19.68 -12.07
N VAL A 131 10.53 19.85 -13.35
CA VAL A 131 9.75 20.67 -14.30
C VAL A 131 8.38 20.05 -14.55
N ILE A 132 8.32 18.72 -14.71
CA ILE A 132 7.04 18.00 -14.86
C ILE A 132 6.15 18.21 -13.62
N LYS A 133 6.70 18.11 -12.41
CA LYS A 133 5.95 18.36 -11.16
C LYS A 133 5.40 19.78 -11.08
N VAL A 134 6.22 20.77 -11.42
CA VAL A 134 5.82 22.19 -11.39
C VAL A 134 4.75 22.48 -12.44
N VAL A 135 4.89 21.93 -13.65
CA VAL A 135 3.89 22.09 -14.72
C VAL A 135 2.57 21.42 -14.35
N LEU A 136 2.59 20.19 -13.80
CA LEU A 136 1.38 19.49 -13.37
C LEU A 136 0.69 20.19 -12.18
N ALA A 137 1.47 20.68 -11.21
CA ALA A 137 0.94 21.48 -10.10
C ALA A 137 0.33 22.80 -10.60
N GLY A 138 1.03 23.52 -11.49
CA GLY A 138 0.52 24.76 -12.10
C GLY A 138 -0.74 24.53 -12.96
N ALA A 139 -0.78 23.44 -13.73
CA ALA A 139 -1.96 23.02 -14.48
C ALA A 139 -3.12 22.65 -13.55
N SER A 140 -2.84 22.04 -12.39
CA SER A 140 -3.85 21.74 -11.38
C SER A 140 -4.43 23.02 -10.79
N VAL A 141 -3.57 23.98 -10.41
CA VAL A 141 -4.02 25.33 -9.98
C VAL A 141 -4.89 25.95 -11.05
N ALA A 142 -4.44 25.99 -12.31
CA ALA A 142 -5.18 26.63 -13.39
C ALA A 142 -6.54 25.95 -13.66
N ALA A 143 -6.58 24.62 -13.66
CA ALA A 143 -7.79 23.84 -13.86
C ALA A 143 -8.80 24.02 -12.72
N TYR A 144 -8.35 23.97 -11.47
CA TYR A 144 -9.22 24.18 -10.32
C TYR A 144 -9.65 25.64 -10.17
N SER A 145 -8.78 26.61 -10.47
CA SER A 145 -9.12 28.04 -10.52
C SER A 145 -10.02 28.43 -11.69
N TRP A 146 -10.15 27.57 -12.71
CA TRP A 146 -11.10 27.78 -13.81
C TRP A 146 -12.49 27.24 -13.46
N LEU A 147 -12.56 26.20 -12.64
CA LEU A 147 -13.81 25.59 -12.17
C LEU A 147 -14.32 26.20 -10.86
N PHE A 148 -13.43 26.80 -10.07
CA PHE A 148 -13.63 27.37 -8.73
C PHE A 148 -12.73 28.59 -8.54
N SER A 149 -12.66 29.13 -7.32
CA SER A 149 -11.78 30.26 -6.99
C SER A 149 -10.31 29.88 -6.85
N TRP A 150 -9.40 30.84 -7.06
CA TRP A 150 -7.97 30.58 -6.92
C TRP A 150 -7.57 30.31 -5.46
N GLN A 151 -8.29 30.90 -4.49
CA GLN A 151 -8.14 30.62 -3.07
C GLN A 151 -8.52 29.17 -2.77
N PHE A 152 -9.63 28.69 -3.34
CA PHE A 152 -10.04 27.29 -3.22
C PHE A 152 -9.00 26.34 -3.85
N ALA A 153 -8.48 26.67 -5.02
CA ALA A 153 -7.44 25.87 -5.69
C ALA A 153 -6.18 25.74 -4.82
N LEU A 154 -5.72 26.82 -4.19
CA LEU A 154 -4.58 26.79 -3.27
C LEU A 154 -4.88 25.97 -2.01
N MET A 155 -6.09 26.12 -1.45
CA MET A 155 -6.54 25.36 -0.30
C MET A 155 -6.54 23.86 -0.59
N LEU A 156 -7.15 23.45 -1.71
CA LEU A 156 -7.19 22.06 -2.18
C LEU A 156 -5.79 21.48 -2.37
N ILE A 157 -4.89 22.23 -3.00
CA ILE A 157 -3.49 21.80 -3.17
C ILE A 157 -2.80 21.66 -1.82
N GLY A 158 -3.03 22.58 -0.88
CA GLY A 158 -2.50 22.48 0.49
C GLY A 158 -2.95 21.20 1.18
N CYS A 159 -4.26 20.89 1.13
CA CYS A 159 -4.83 19.65 1.68
C CYS A 159 -4.20 18.40 1.06
N LEU A 160 -4.14 18.35 -0.28
CA LEU A 160 -3.56 17.21 -1.00
C LEU A 160 -2.07 17.04 -0.66
N VAL A 161 -1.29 18.11 -0.64
CA VAL A 161 0.13 18.03 -0.28
C VAL A 161 0.32 17.53 1.14
N PHE A 162 -0.50 17.97 2.10
CA PHE A 162 -0.40 17.53 3.49
C PHE A 162 -0.79 16.06 3.66
N HIS A 163 -1.84 15.62 2.96
CA HIS A 163 -2.24 14.22 2.86
C HIS A 163 -1.11 13.36 2.28
N GLU A 164 -0.60 13.73 1.09
CA GLU A 164 0.49 13.01 0.42
C GLU A 164 1.79 12.98 1.23
N TYR A 165 2.04 14.03 2.01
CA TYR A 165 3.17 14.07 2.93
C TYR A 165 3.07 12.96 4.01
N GLY A 166 1.86 12.62 4.46
CA GLY A 166 1.61 11.49 5.35
C GLY A 166 2.09 10.16 4.75
N HIS A 167 1.73 9.86 3.50
CA HIS A 167 2.23 8.68 2.78
C HIS A 167 3.75 8.67 2.66
N ILE A 168 4.34 9.80 2.28
CA ILE A 168 5.80 9.92 2.15
C ILE A 168 6.51 9.70 3.48
N LYS A 169 5.95 10.20 4.59
CA LYS A 169 6.53 9.98 5.92
C LYS A 169 6.49 8.50 6.30
N ALA A 170 5.39 7.81 6.01
CA ALA A 170 5.24 6.38 6.23
C ALA A 170 6.19 5.55 5.36
N MET A 171 6.29 5.86 4.06
CA MET A 171 7.24 5.20 3.16
C MET A 171 8.69 5.35 3.64
N LYS A 172 9.08 6.56 4.08
CA LYS A 172 10.42 6.81 4.63
C LYS A 172 10.68 6.05 5.93
N TYR A 173 9.66 5.90 6.78
CA TYR A 173 9.76 5.09 8.00
C TYR A 173 10.12 3.63 7.69
N PHE A 174 9.59 3.08 6.59
CA PHE A 174 9.94 1.74 6.11
C PHE A 174 11.16 1.68 5.19
N GLY A 175 11.91 2.77 5.03
CA GLY A 175 13.10 2.81 4.15
C GLY A 175 12.79 2.72 2.65
N LEU A 176 11.52 2.91 2.25
CA LEU A 176 11.11 2.85 0.84
C LEU A 176 11.56 4.12 0.09
N LYS A 177 12.00 3.95 -1.16
CA LYS A 177 12.44 5.08 -2.00
C LYS A 177 11.22 5.85 -2.52
N THR A 178 11.13 7.13 -2.19
CA THR A 178 10.03 8.01 -2.62
C THR A 178 10.45 8.88 -3.81
N LYS A 179 9.71 8.85 -4.93
CA LYS A 179 9.96 9.73 -6.08
C LYS A 179 9.35 11.14 -5.92
N GLY A 180 8.64 11.38 -4.82
CA GLY A 180 7.98 12.64 -4.46
C GLY A 180 6.51 12.68 -4.89
N ILE A 181 5.86 13.82 -4.62
CA ILE A 181 4.43 14.05 -4.88
C ILE A 181 4.24 14.50 -6.34
N TYR A 182 3.30 13.89 -7.04
CA TYR A 182 2.80 14.36 -8.33
C TYR A 182 1.34 14.78 -8.14
N LEU A 183 1.04 16.07 -8.29
CA LEU A 183 -0.34 16.56 -8.27
C LEU A 183 -0.86 16.56 -9.70
N ILE A 184 -1.74 15.62 -10.02
CA ILE A 184 -2.33 15.49 -11.35
C ILE A 184 -3.73 16.12 -11.32
N PRO A 185 -4.03 17.07 -12.21
CA PRO A 185 -5.36 17.69 -12.27
C PRO A 185 -6.44 16.62 -12.44
N PHE A 186 -7.56 16.74 -11.72
CA PHE A 186 -8.73 15.83 -11.78
C PHE A 186 -8.51 14.40 -11.28
N VAL A 187 -7.28 13.98 -11.04
CA VAL A 187 -6.92 12.66 -10.51
C VAL A 187 -6.53 12.73 -9.04
N GLY A 188 -5.95 13.86 -8.59
CA GLY A 188 -5.52 14.09 -7.21
C GLY A 188 -4.01 14.07 -7.04
N GLY A 189 -3.55 13.84 -5.80
CA GLY A 189 -2.15 13.57 -5.51
C GLY A 189 -1.81 12.11 -5.85
N LEU A 190 -0.58 11.89 -6.33
CA LEU A 190 -0.01 10.56 -6.49
C LEU A 190 1.41 10.55 -5.92
N ALA A 191 1.61 9.87 -4.80
CA ALA A 191 2.93 9.51 -4.31
C ALA A 191 3.42 8.22 -5.00
N LEU A 192 4.41 8.38 -5.89
CA LEU A 192 5.05 7.23 -6.55
C LEU A 192 6.22 6.70 -5.71
N GLY A 193 6.10 5.47 -5.21
CA GLY A 193 7.20 4.68 -4.65
C GLY A 193 7.94 3.91 -5.75
N ASP A 194 9.27 3.81 -5.64
CA ASP A 194 10.10 3.01 -6.57
C ASP A 194 10.20 1.52 -6.19
N SER A 195 9.90 1.21 -4.94
CA SER A 195 10.05 -0.10 -4.32
C SER A 195 8.68 -0.71 -4.03
N LYS A 196 8.47 -1.97 -4.42
CA LYS A 196 7.28 -2.74 -4.01
C LYS A 196 7.31 -2.94 -2.50
N ILE A 197 6.16 -2.78 -1.86
CA ILE A 197 5.94 -3.18 -0.47
C ILE A 197 6.05 -4.69 -0.32
N ASN A 198 6.47 -5.16 0.86
CA ASN A 198 6.67 -6.58 1.17
C ASN A 198 5.59 -7.14 2.09
N THR A 199 5.00 -6.29 2.94
CA THR A 199 3.98 -6.70 3.92
C THR A 199 2.71 -5.88 3.78
N ARG A 200 1.59 -6.47 4.21
CA ARG A 200 0.32 -5.73 4.31
C ARG A 200 0.29 -4.74 5.46
N TRP A 201 1.15 -4.93 6.46
CA TRP A 201 1.37 -3.92 7.48
C TRP A 201 1.92 -2.63 6.87
N GLN A 202 2.92 -2.73 5.97
CA GLN A 202 3.42 -1.58 5.23
C GLN A 202 2.31 -0.92 4.40
N ASP A 203 1.50 -1.70 3.69
CA ASP A 203 0.35 -1.20 2.90
C ASP A 203 -0.63 -0.40 3.78
N VAL A 204 -1.07 -0.97 4.90
CA VAL A 204 -1.99 -0.29 5.82
C VAL A 204 -1.40 1.01 6.36
N VAL A 205 -0.18 0.96 6.90
CA VAL A 205 0.45 2.13 7.53
C VAL A 205 0.67 3.22 6.48
N ILE A 206 1.10 2.87 5.27
CA ILE A 206 1.30 3.86 4.20
C ILE A 206 -0.04 4.49 3.83
N SER A 207 -1.07 3.70 3.54
CA SER A 207 -2.38 4.21 3.10
C SER A 207 -3.09 5.02 4.19
N ILE A 208 -3.14 4.58 5.44
CA ILE A 208 -3.86 5.30 6.50
C ILE A 208 -3.15 6.58 6.95
N MET A 209 -1.85 6.72 6.71
CA MET A 209 -1.08 7.87 7.15
C MET A 209 -1.42 9.15 6.38
N GLY A 210 -1.89 9.06 5.13
CA GLY A 210 -2.42 10.22 4.41
C GLY A 210 -3.66 10.80 5.10
N PRO A 211 -4.73 10.01 5.29
CA PRO A 211 -5.92 10.41 6.04
C PRO A 211 -5.66 10.80 7.49
N THR A 212 -4.69 10.18 8.17
CA THR A 212 -4.30 10.56 9.53
C THR A 212 -3.69 11.97 9.58
N PHE A 213 -2.81 12.29 8.62
CA PHE A 213 -2.27 13.65 8.48
C PHE A 213 -3.39 14.63 8.11
N GLY A 214 -4.27 14.23 7.20
CA GLY A 214 -5.50 14.95 6.90
C GLY A 214 -6.31 15.28 8.16
N LEU A 215 -6.56 14.30 9.02
CA LEU A 215 -7.26 14.51 10.29
C LEU A 215 -6.54 15.55 11.16
N PHE A 216 -5.21 15.47 11.32
CA PHE A 216 -4.47 16.47 12.09
C PHE A 216 -4.59 17.88 11.51
N LEU A 217 -4.53 18.02 10.18
CA LEU A 217 -4.73 19.32 9.53
C LEU A 217 -6.15 19.84 9.78
N SER A 218 -7.17 18.99 9.67
CA SER A 218 -8.55 19.39 9.96
C SER A 218 -8.77 19.80 11.41
N ILE A 219 -8.16 19.08 12.37
CA ILE A 219 -8.20 19.45 13.79
C ILE A 219 -7.54 20.81 14.00
N LEU A 220 -6.34 21.01 13.43
CA LEU A 220 -5.60 22.25 13.54
C LEU A 220 -6.39 23.44 12.96
N SER A 221 -6.99 23.25 11.77
CA SER A 221 -7.85 24.26 11.15
C SER A 221 -9.09 24.55 11.99
N LEU A 222 -9.73 23.53 12.56
CA LEU A 222 -10.91 23.73 13.44
C LEU A 222 -10.54 24.50 14.71
N ILE A 223 -9.41 24.18 15.35
CA ILE A 223 -8.92 24.92 16.52
C ILE A 223 -8.58 26.36 16.14
N THR A 224 -7.95 26.58 14.98
CA THR A 224 -7.62 27.92 14.49
C THR A 224 -8.88 28.73 14.29
N TYR A 225 -9.91 28.13 13.68
CA TYR A 225 -11.22 28.74 13.54
C TYR A 225 -11.81 29.17 14.89
N TRP A 226 -11.80 28.30 15.90
CA TRP A 226 -12.32 28.65 17.23
C TRP A 226 -11.57 29.80 17.92
N VAL A 227 -10.30 30.02 17.57
CA VAL A 227 -9.48 31.09 18.15
C VAL A 227 -9.64 32.40 17.39
N THR A 228 -9.71 32.35 16.06
CA THR A 228 -9.70 33.55 15.20
C THR A 228 -11.08 33.97 14.72
N ASP A 229 -12.06 33.08 14.78
CA ASP A 229 -13.39 33.19 14.18
C ASP A 229 -13.37 33.45 12.66
N GLU A 230 -12.24 33.13 12.01
CA GLU A 230 -12.04 33.33 10.58
C GLU A 230 -12.62 32.17 9.78
N PRO A 231 -13.67 32.39 8.97
CA PRO A 231 -14.49 31.32 8.42
C PRO A 231 -13.75 30.44 7.40
N ILE A 232 -12.68 30.95 6.80
CA ILE A 232 -11.82 30.19 5.89
C ILE A 232 -11.24 28.92 6.56
N PHE A 233 -10.96 28.97 7.86
CA PHE A 233 -10.42 27.82 8.59
C PHE A 233 -11.48 26.76 8.88
N ALA A 234 -12.74 27.16 9.11
CA ALA A 234 -13.86 26.23 9.18
C ALA A 234 -14.07 25.54 7.82
N GLY A 235 -14.06 26.31 6.73
CA GLY A 235 -14.13 25.79 5.37
C GLY A 235 -13.01 24.79 5.06
N LEU A 236 -11.76 25.14 5.41
CA LEU A 236 -10.59 24.26 5.27
C LEU A 236 -10.73 22.99 6.11
N ALA A 237 -11.15 23.09 7.37
CA ALA A 237 -11.32 21.95 8.25
C ALA A 237 -12.34 20.94 7.70
N ALA A 238 -13.52 21.43 7.31
CA ALA A 238 -14.60 20.61 6.74
C ALA A 238 -14.20 20.01 5.39
N PHE A 239 -13.65 20.83 4.48
CA PHE A 239 -13.27 20.39 3.15
C PHE A 239 -12.15 19.34 3.19
N ASN A 240 -11.11 19.59 3.98
CA ASN A 240 -10.03 18.63 4.18
C ASN A 240 -10.55 17.35 4.86
N ALA A 241 -11.47 17.48 5.82
CA ALA A 241 -12.05 16.30 6.47
C ALA A 241 -12.83 15.43 5.45
N LEU A 242 -13.61 16.08 4.58
CA LEU A 242 -14.35 15.42 3.51
C LEU A 242 -13.42 14.75 2.50
N LEU A 243 -12.36 15.43 2.06
CA LEU A 243 -11.35 14.89 1.14
C LEU A 243 -10.72 13.61 1.70
N ASN A 244 -10.35 13.61 2.98
CA ASN A 244 -9.73 12.45 3.62
C ASN A 244 -10.74 11.33 3.90
N LEU A 245 -12.00 11.66 4.21
CA LEU A 245 -13.07 10.68 4.34
C LEU A 245 -13.37 9.99 3.00
N PHE A 246 -13.33 10.74 1.89
CA PHE A 246 -13.42 10.19 0.55
C PHE A 246 -12.27 9.22 0.24
N ASN A 247 -11.02 9.59 0.57
CA ASN A 247 -9.88 8.68 0.42
C ASN A 247 -9.97 7.43 1.32
N LEU A 248 -10.72 7.48 2.42
CA LEU A 248 -10.98 6.31 3.25
C LEU A 248 -12.11 5.42 2.72
N LEU A 249 -12.75 5.72 1.59
CA LEU A 249 -13.73 4.82 1.01
C LEU A 249 -13.11 3.47 0.63
N PRO A 250 -13.87 2.37 0.76
CA PRO A 250 -13.38 1.01 0.54
C PRO A 250 -13.33 0.64 -0.96
N ILE A 251 -12.64 1.44 -1.76
CA ILE A 251 -12.58 1.34 -3.23
C ILE A 251 -11.12 1.54 -3.65
N LEU A 252 -10.56 0.69 -4.51
CA LEU A 252 -9.23 0.95 -5.06
C LEU A 252 -9.35 1.97 -6.21
N PRO A 253 -8.39 2.88 -6.40
CA PRO A 253 -7.08 2.97 -5.76
C PRO A 253 -7.04 3.83 -4.47
N LEU A 254 -8.18 4.10 -3.81
CA LEU A 254 -8.21 4.94 -2.61
C LEU A 254 -7.59 4.23 -1.39
N ASP A 255 -7.12 5.02 -0.43
CA ASP A 255 -6.42 4.53 0.77
C ASP A 255 -7.26 3.55 1.58
N GLY A 256 -8.54 3.83 1.76
CA GLY A 256 -9.46 2.95 2.48
C GLY A 256 -9.58 1.58 1.84
N GLY A 257 -9.57 1.53 0.50
CA GLY A 257 -9.53 0.28 -0.26
C GLY A 257 -8.30 -0.55 0.09
N HIS A 258 -7.12 0.05 0.11
CA HIS A 258 -5.87 -0.60 0.52
C HIS A 258 -5.90 -1.10 1.97
N VAL A 259 -6.35 -0.27 2.91
CA VAL A 259 -6.42 -0.63 4.33
C VAL A 259 -7.38 -1.80 4.56
N LEU A 260 -8.63 -1.71 4.06
CA LEU A 260 -9.64 -2.74 4.27
C LEU A 260 -9.27 -4.04 3.58
N LYS A 261 -8.74 -3.98 2.36
CA LYS A 261 -8.22 -5.16 1.65
C LYS A 261 -7.13 -5.85 2.46
N SER A 262 -6.18 -5.09 2.98
CA SER A 262 -5.07 -5.62 3.75
C SER A 262 -5.55 -6.31 5.04
N ILE A 263 -6.52 -5.71 5.76
CA ILE A 263 -7.16 -6.34 6.93
C ILE A 263 -7.93 -7.60 6.51
N ALA A 264 -8.87 -7.47 5.57
CA ALA A 264 -9.82 -8.53 5.20
C ALA A 264 -9.14 -9.77 4.66
N PHE A 265 -8.11 -9.60 3.84
CA PHE A 265 -7.39 -10.74 3.28
C PHE A 265 -6.39 -11.35 4.27
N SER A 266 -6.11 -10.70 5.40
CA SER A 266 -5.22 -11.21 6.45
C SER A 266 -5.96 -11.98 7.54
N MET A 267 -7.27 -11.73 7.67
CA MET A 267 -8.19 -12.56 8.43
C MET A 267 -8.41 -13.92 7.73
N ASN A 268 -8.99 -14.89 8.44
CA ASN A 268 -9.46 -16.11 7.79
C ASN A 268 -10.33 -15.72 6.59
N SER A 269 -9.94 -16.18 5.40
CA SER A 269 -10.30 -15.47 4.18
C SER A 269 -11.80 -15.48 3.88
N LYS A 270 -12.57 -16.40 4.48
CA LYS A 270 -14.05 -16.36 4.43
C LYS A 270 -14.63 -15.30 5.37
N PHE A 271 -14.13 -15.20 6.60
CA PHE A 271 -14.63 -14.24 7.59
C PHE A 271 -14.35 -12.80 7.17
N GLY A 272 -13.14 -12.51 6.71
CA GLY A 272 -12.78 -11.17 6.24
C GLY A 272 -13.63 -10.71 5.06
N LEU A 273 -13.92 -11.61 4.11
CA LEU A 273 -14.81 -11.31 2.99
C LEU A 273 -16.24 -11.02 3.46
N VAL A 274 -16.79 -11.85 4.35
CA VAL A 274 -18.14 -11.65 4.90
C VAL A 274 -18.21 -10.32 5.66
N ALA A 275 -17.21 -10.00 6.47
CA ALA A 275 -17.15 -8.72 7.19
C ALA A 275 -17.13 -7.52 6.23
N CYS A 276 -16.34 -7.58 5.14
CA CYS A 276 -16.34 -6.55 4.10
C CYS A 276 -17.70 -6.41 3.41
N ILE A 277 -18.35 -7.52 3.04
CA ILE A 277 -19.67 -7.50 2.39
C ILE A 277 -20.72 -6.91 3.33
N LEU A 278 -20.74 -7.32 4.60
CA LEU A 278 -21.67 -6.77 5.59
C LEU A 278 -21.42 -5.29 5.85
N GLY A 279 -20.16 -4.88 5.96
CA GLY A 279 -19.78 -3.46 6.11
C GLY A 279 -20.21 -2.62 4.91
N ALA A 280 -19.97 -3.11 3.70
CA ALA A 280 -20.41 -2.45 2.47
C ALA A 280 -21.94 -2.38 2.40
N ALA A 281 -22.66 -3.47 2.71
CA ALA A 281 -24.12 -3.49 2.72
C ALA A 281 -24.71 -2.50 3.76
N ALA A 282 -24.14 -2.46 4.96
CA ALA A 282 -24.50 -1.49 5.98
C ALA A 282 -24.24 -0.05 5.49
N GLY A 283 -23.09 0.20 4.86
CA GLY A 283 -22.76 1.50 4.29
C GLY A 283 -23.70 1.92 3.16
N VAL A 284 -24.10 0.99 2.28
CA VAL A 284 -25.10 1.24 1.22
C VAL A 284 -26.47 1.54 1.83
N TYR A 285 -26.89 0.77 2.84
CA TYR A 285 -28.16 0.98 3.54
C TYR A 285 -28.21 2.36 4.23
N LEU A 286 -27.14 2.73 4.94
CA LEU A 286 -27.02 4.06 5.54
C LEU A 286 -27.03 5.15 4.47
N SER A 287 -26.30 4.96 3.36
CA SER A 287 -26.28 5.90 2.25
C SER A 287 -27.67 6.12 1.66
N TYR A 288 -28.46 5.05 1.51
CA TYR A 288 -29.85 5.13 1.05
C TYR A 288 -30.72 5.91 2.05
N MET A 289 -30.61 5.61 3.34
CA MET A 289 -31.37 6.28 4.40
C MET A 289 -31.11 7.79 4.47
N PHE A 290 -29.87 8.22 4.20
CA PHE A 290 -29.47 9.63 4.19
C PHE A 290 -29.55 10.30 2.80
N GLY A 291 -30.07 9.62 1.78
CA GLY A 291 -30.17 10.17 0.42
C GLY A 291 -28.83 10.35 -0.32
N LEU A 292 -27.76 9.73 0.17
CA LEU A 292 -26.41 9.78 -0.39
C LEU A 292 -26.23 8.77 -1.53
N ALA A 293 -27.03 8.90 -2.60
CA ALA A 293 -27.07 7.92 -3.69
C ALA A 293 -25.70 7.66 -4.34
N LEU A 294 -24.88 8.71 -4.50
CA LEU A 294 -23.51 8.59 -5.05
C LEU A 294 -22.62 7.74 -4.14
N LEU A 295 -22.68 7.95 -2.82
CA LEU A 295 -21.89 7.18 -1.84
C LEU A 295 -22.31 5.70 -1.87
N GLY A 296 -23.62 5.43 -1.90
CA GLY A 296 -24.14 4.07 -2.01
C GLY A 296 -23.67 3.36 -3.29
N PHE A 297 -23.69 4.05 -4.43
CA PHE A 297 -23.18 3.52 -5.70
C PHE A 297 -21.67 3.21 -5.64
N LEU A 298 -20.87 4.12 -5.09
CA LEU A 298 -19.43 3.95 -4.92
C LEU A 298 -19.09 2.75 -4.02
N LEU A 299 -19.79 2.60 -2.89
CA LEU A 299 -19.63 1.45 -1.99
C LEU A 299 -19.98 0.12 -2.67
N LEU A 300 -21.00 0.11 -3.52
CA LEU A 300 -21.37 -1.08 -4.29
C LEU A 300 -20.24 -1.47 -5.26
N ILE A 301 -19.68 -0.52 -6.01
CA ILE A 301 -18.54 -0.79 -6.90
C ILE A 301 -17.34 -1.33 -6.12
N GLY A 302 -16.96 -0.69 -5.01
CA GLY A 302 -15.85 -1.16 -4.17
C GLY A 302 -16.06 -2.57 -3.65
N SER A 303 -17.29 -2.91 -3.26
CA SER A 303 -17.62 -4.27 -2.80
C SER A 303 -17.43 -5.34 -3.89
N LEU A 304 -17.77 -5.04 -5.15
CA LEU A 304 -17.56 -5.95 -6.27
C LEU A 304 -16.07 -6.17 -6.55
N GLU A 305 -15.28 -5.10 -6.51
CA GLU A 305 -13.83 -5.16 -6.71
C GLU A 305 -13.14 -6.05 -5.66
N ILE A 306 -13.49 -5.89 -4.39
CA ILE A 306 -12.98 -6.74 -3.29
C ILE A 306 -13.29 -8.23 -3.55
N VAL A 307 -14.50 -8.54 -4.05
CA VAL A 307 -14.89 -9.92 -4.39
C VAL A 307 -14.08 -10.47 -5.56
N PHE A 308 -13.86 -9.69 -6.62
CA PHE A 308 -13.03 -10.10 -7.74
C PHE A 308 -11.60 -10.38 -7.30
N GLU A 309 -11.03 -9.51 -6.48
CA GLU A 309 -9.65 -9.66 -6.03
C GLU A 309 -9.47 -10.78 -5.01
N TRP A 310 -10.50 -11.07 -4.20
CA TRP A 310 -10.51 -12.23 -3.32
C TRP A 310 -10.34 -13.54 -4.08
N ARG A 311 -10.87 -13.65 -5.30
CA ARG A 311 -10.66 -14.84 -6.16
C ARG A 311 -9.18 -14.98 -6.55
N GLY A 312 -8.46 -13.87 -6.74
CA GLY A 312 -7.03 -13.81 -7.05
C GLY A 312 -6.09 -13.86 -5.84
N ARG A 313 -6.61 -13.92 -4.61
CA ARG A 313 -5.83 -13.71 -3.37
C ARG A 313 -4.59 -14.60 -3.18
N HIS A 314 -4.60 -15.81 -3.75
CA HIS A 314 -3.50 -16.78 -3.61
C HIS A 314 -2.23 -16.34 -4.37
N GLN A 315 -2.33 -15.33 -5.23
CA GLN A 315 -1.21 -14.72 -5.95
C GLN A 315 -0.60 -13.53 -5.21
N SER A 316 -1.17 -13.12 -4.06
CA SER A 316 -0.64 -12.00 -3.30
C SER A 316 0.73 -12.34 -2.72
N HIS A 317 1.74 -11.54 -3.06
CA HIS A 317 3.10 -11.69 -2.57
C HIS A 317 3.34 -11.01 -1.21
N LEU A 318 2.33 -10.40 -0.61
CA LEU A 318 2.46 -9.62 0.62
C LEU A 318 2.25 -10.49 1.87
N LEU A 319 3.08 -10.26 2.88
CA LEU A 319 2.96 -10.93 4.17
C LEU A 319 1.66 -10.46 4.86
N PRO A 320 0.79 -11.37 5.32
CA PRO A 320 -0.46 -10.99 5.96
C PRO A 320 -0.20 -10.38 7.34
N LEU A 321 -1.12 -9.51 7.79
CA LEU A 321 -1.12 -9.01 9.17
C LEU A 321 -1.35 -10.15 10.16
N ASP A 322 -0.64 -10.09 11.28
CA ASP A 322 -0.93 -10.88 12.46
C ASP A 322 -2.18 -10.35 13.19
N ARG A 323 -2.60 -11.03 14.27
CA ARG A 323 -3.82 -10.64 15.00
C ARG A 323 -3.73 -9.24 15.58
N TYR A 324 -2.57 -8.89 16.13
CA TYR A 324 -2.32 -7.55 16.64
C TYR A 324 -2.49 -6.52 15.53
N GLY A 325 -1.82 -6.69 14.39
CA GLY A 325 -1.91 -5.82 13.23
C GLY A 325 -3.36 -5.67 12.76
N GLN A 326 -4.12 -6.75 12.64
CA GLN A 326 -5.54 -6.69 12.25
C GLN A 326 -6.36 -5.81 13.21
N THR A 327 -6.23 -6.03 14.52
CA THR A 327 -6.97 -5.25 15.53
C THR A 327 -6.55 -3.79 15.56
N PHE A 328 -5.24 -3.52 15.57
CA PHE A 328 -4.69 -2.17 15.60
C PHE A 328 -5.10 -1.38 14.35
N SER A 329 -4.95 -1.97 13.17
CA SER A 329 -5.35 -1.35 11.90
C SER A 329 -6.83 -1.06 11.83
N THR A 330 -7.68 -1.96 12.32
CA THR A 330 -9.14 -1.75 12.36
C THR A 330 -9.50 -0.59 13.28
N VAL A 331 -8.95 -0.57 14.50
CA VAL A 331 -9.19 0.50 15.47
C VAL A 331 -8.67 1.83 14.94
N TRP A 332 -7.47 1.86 14.35
CA TRP A 332 -6.90 3.07 13.76
C TRP A 332 -7.79 3.61 12.63
N TYR A 333 -8.24 2.76 11.71
CA TYR A 333 -9.14 3.15 10.63
C TYR A 333 -10.44 3.75 11.17
N LEU A 334 -11.09 3.08 12.12
CA LEU A 334 -12.34 3.56 12.72
C LEU A 334 -12.16 4.88 13.49
N MET A 335 -11.05 5.05 14.21
CA MET A 335 -10.74 6.30 14.91
C MET A 335 -10.54 7.46 13.94
N VAL A 336 -9.85 7.25 12.82
CA VAL A 336 -9.64 8.30 11.82
C VAL A 336 -10.96 8.68 11.16
N VAL A 337 -11.76 7.70 10.74
CA VAL A 337 -13.10 7.93 10.18
C VAL A 337 -13.99 8.70 11.18
N ALA A 338 -14.05 8.25 12.43
CA ALA A 338 -14.86 8.90 13.46
C ALA A 338 -14.39 10.34 13.73
N GLY A 339 -13.08 10.58 13.78
CA GLY A 339 -12.50 11.91 13.95
C GLY A 339 -12.87 12.86 12.80
N LEU A 340 -12.76 12.40 11.55
CA LEU A 340 -13.11 13.19 10.36
C LEU A 340 -14.60 13.52 10.33
N ILE A 341 -15.47 12.53 10.62
CA ILE A 341 -16.92 12.74 10.71
C ILE A 341 -17.25 13.73 11.84
N SER A 342 -16.59 13.62 12.99
CA SER A 342 -16.82 14.51 14.13
C SER A 342 -16.50 15.97 13.79
N ILE A 343 -15.47 16.22 12.98
CA ILE A 343 -15.13 17.58 12.51
C ILE A 343 -16.21 18.13 11.58
N ILE A 344 -16.69 17.32 10.63
CA ILE A 344 -17.76 17.73 9.72
C ILE A 344 -19.03 18.03 10.52
N MET A 345 -19.37 17.17 11.48
CA MET A 345 -20.54 17.35 12.35
C MET A 345 -20.42 18.56 13.27
N SER A 346 -19.24 18.86 13.83
CA SER A 346 -19.06 20.02 14.71
C SER A 346 -19.26 21.33 13.95
N ILE A 347 -18.77 21.41 12.71
CA ILE A 347 -18.96 22.57 11.84
C ILE A 347 -20.41 22.67 11.38
N ALA A 348 -21.04 21.54 11.04
CA ALA A 348 -22.45 21.50 10.64
C ALA A 348 -23.40 21.96 11.78
N ALA A 349 -23.09 21.58 13.02
CA ALA A 349 -23.85 22.00 14.20
C ALA A 349 -23.68 23.50 14.52
N GLY A 350 -22.64 24.15 13.99
CA GLY A 350 -22.36 25.58 14.17
C GLY A 350 -23.30 26.54 13.44
N GLY A 351 -24.20 26.04 12.58
CA GLY A 351 -25.25 26.80 11.89
C GLY A 351 -25.14 26.85 10.35
N ASP A 352 -26.23 27.24 9.68
CA ASP A 352 -26.41 27.21 8.21
C ASP A 352 -25.42 28.08 7.43
N SER A 353 -24.86 29.14 8.03
CA SER A 353 -23.85 29.98 7.39
C SER A 353 -22.52 29.26 7.20
N MET A 354 -22.17 28.32 8.09
CA MET A 354 -20.90 27.57 8.03
C MET A 354 -20.94 26.43 7.01
N LEU A 355 -22.10 25.79 6.83
CA LEU A 355 -22.31 24.74 5.83
C LEU A 355 -22.31 25.28 4.40
N ASN A 356 -22.78 26.52 4.22
CA ASN A 356 -22.75 27.20 2.92
C ASN A 356 -21.36 27.77 2.58
N LEU A 357 -20.41 27.77 3.51
CA LEU A 357 -19.14 28.47 3.34
C LEU A 357 -18.18 27.79 2.36
N PRO A 358 -18.03 26.45 2.37
CA PRO A 358 -17.37 25.74 1.28
C PRO A 358 -18.04 26.01 -0.07
N LEU A 359 -19.37 26.07 -0.12
CA LEU A 359 -20.15 26.38 -1.34
C LEU A 359 -19.97 27.82 -1.80
N GLN A 360 -19.85 28.78 -0.88
CA GLN A 360 -19.56 30.17 -1.18
C GLN A 360 -18.13 30.34 -1.71
N ILE A 361 -17.13 29.70 -1.09
CA ILE A 361 -15.74 29.68 -1.57
C ILE A 361 -15.63 29.01 -2.96
N LEU A 362 -16.49 28.03 -3.25
CA LEU A 362 -16.60 27.40 -4.58
C LEU A 362 -17.23 28.35 -5.62
N GLN A 363 -18.07 29.31 -5.20
CA GLN A 363 -18.81 30.24 -6.06
C GLN A 363 -18.19 31.64 -6.20
N SER A 364 -17.31 32.05 -5.29
CA SER A 364 -16.66 33.38 -5.24
C SER A 364 -15.22 33.32 -5.70
#